data_AF-A0A8J3KTH1-F1
#
_entry.id   AF-A0A8J3KTH1-F1
#
_cell.length_a   1.000
_cell.length_b   1.000
_cell.length_c   1.000
_cell.angle_alpha   90.00
_cell.angle_beta   90.00
_cell.angle_gamma   90.00
#
_symmetry.space_group_name_H-M   'P 1'
#
loop_
_entity.id
_entity.type
_entity.pdbx_description
1 polymer ?
#
loop_
_entity_poly.entity_id
_entity_poly.type
_entity_poly.pdbx_seq_one_letter_code
_entity_poly.pdbx_strand_id
1 'polypeptide(L)'
;MALLLPQQGASAAELPPQQPLAQGEIRYIGPGIYLSASERYEVPENDIPAGLMGRLHTVAGQAQGVSQAQEAPANRSDLGVFGPSWEADFLGGQLSRKLTPGSGAITTTDLTSNQSTRYDLADSVAGANGGSVSTYRAADGSTLVATSKWDDLAGMLKTTVVETLNIDLTQVEPGDDVFVDQSGTPIPAADLKPSFTWKQVGGGGDNWRVTAVGDKAHKQSTASYDSTGRVSSITEPARGENPAQSLKVYYATATTASSAVLGDVSGQVKEITLTEGQTVQTLARYSYDSSKLLRKVSNPAAGSDLNSYSYDGNRRLATATTDDGTRWDLTFTGAAAAPQAAQTFYAGTAPGGTLEGPPSLSLATAVGPFPNEFVGSEITDQQAYPRVCSTASTWMWYTKTACATWVAHYGWHRPLPKHTPTNARVIGIDHDHCTMAPNKPGGWDYRAACDSHDYGYGTIGNTYKGYSYYLDRSQKGAVDHAMYSMVRWQTCPAYRLAAPCVGTAFVYLLAVRAGGNPKNGANAT
;
A
#
# COMPACT_ATOMS: atom_id res chain seq x y z
N MET A 1 -47.00 30.83 36.59
CA MET A 1 -45.70 31.01 35.93
C MET A 1 -45.06 29.64 35.77
N ALA A 2 -45.17 29.04 34.59
CA ALA A 2 -44.45 27.84 34.21
C ALA A 2 -43.53 28.22 33.05
N LEU A 3 -42.23 28.10 33.25
CA LEU A 3 -41.22 28.35 32.24
C LEU A 3 -41.21 27.17 31.25
N LEU A 4 -41.61 27.44 30.00
CA LEU A 4 -41.39 26.56 28.87
C LEU A 4 -39.92 26.68 28.45
N LEU A 5 -39.15 25.63 28.71
CA LEU A 5 -37.81 25.43 28.14
C LEU A 5 -37.96 25.09 26.65
N PRO A 6 -37.21 25.75 25.74
CA PRO A 6 -37.16 25.33 24.35
C PRO A 6 -36.42 23.99 24.25
N GLN A 7 -37.11 22.97 23.73
CA GLN A 7 -36.47 21.74 23.30
C GLN A 7 -35.55 22.07 22.13
N GLN A 8 -34.24 22.08 22.37
CA GLN A 8 -33.25 21.96 21.30
C GLN A 8 -33.46 20.59 20.65
N GLY A 9 -33.94 20.59 19.40
CA GLY A 9 -33.95 19.40 18.58
C GLY A 9 -32.53 18.84 18.52
N ALA A 10 -32.37 17.56 18.81
CA ALA A 10 -31.13 16.85 18.55
C ALA A 10 -30.79 17.05 17.06
N SER A 11 -29.69 17.75 16.78
CA SER A 11 -29.09 17.72 15.46
C SER A 11 -28.77 16.26 15.18
N ALA A 12 -29.42 15.66 14.18
CA ALA A 12 -28.93 14.42 13.60
C ALA A 12 -27.46 14.67 13.24
N ALA A 13 -26.57 13.81 13.71
CA ALA A 13 -25.19 13.82 13.24
C ALA A 13 -25.27 13.60 11.72
N GLU A 14 -24.89 14.62 10.96
CA GLU A 14 -24.76 14.50 9.51
C GLU A 14 -23.69 13.42 9.27
N LEU A 15 -24.09 12.32 8.62
CA LEU A 15 -23.16 11.27 8.21
C LEU A 15 -21.99 11.92 7.45
N PRO A 16 -20.77 11.36 7.51
CA PRO A 16 -19.69 11.88 6.68
C PRO A 16 -20.17 11.90 5.23
N PRO A 17 -20.16 13.06 4.56
CA PRO A 17 -20.68 13.18 3.21
C PRO A 17 -19.91 12.22 2.31
N GLN A 18 -20.64 11.50 1.44
CA GLN A 18 -20.01 10.63 0.45
C GLN A 18 -18.95 11.41 -0.31
N GLN A 19 -17.74 10.86 -0.38
CA GLN A 19 -16.62 11.56 -1.00
C GLN A 19 -16.91 11.78 -2.49
N PRO A 20 -16.69 13.00 -3.01
CA PRO A 20 -16.91 13.26 -4.42
C PRO A 20 -15.99 12.39 -5.27
N LEU A 21 -16.54 11.82 -6.35
CA LEU A 21 -15.78 11.01 -7.28
C LEU A 21 -14.70 11.84 -8.00
N ALA A 22 -13.62 11.18 -8.38
CA ALA A 22 -12.59 11.75 -9.23
C ALA A 22 -13.17 12.06 -10.63
N GLN A 23 -12.53 12.99 -11.34
CA GLN A 23 -12.84 13.26 -12.74
C GLN A 23 -12.19 12.21 -13.64
N GLY A 24 -12.76 12.01 -14.83
CA GLY A 24 -12.24 11.09 -15.84
C GLY A 24 -12.61 9.63 -15.60
N GLU A 25 -12.16 8.78 -16.51
CA GLU A 25 -12.30 7.33 -16.46
C GLU A 25 -11.05 6.69 -15.86
N ILE A 26 -11.28 5.63 -15.08
CA ILE A 26 -10.24 4.76 -14.53
C ILE A 26 -10.38 3.40 -15.20
N ARG A 27 -9.29 2.90 -15.78
CA ARG A 27 -9.30 1.64 -16.53
C ARG A 27 -8.13 0.75 -16.14
N TYR A 28 -8.43 -0.51 -15.87
CA TYR A 28 -7.40 -1.55 -15.72
C TYR A 28 -6.93 -2.00 -17.10
N ILE A 29 -5.63 -1.90 -17.34
CA ILE A 29 -5.00 -2.29 -18.60
C ILE A 29 -3.76 -3.12 -18.27
N GLY A 30 -3.86 -4.42 -18.46
CA GLY A 30 -2.79 -5.36 -18.13
C GLY A 30 -2.38 -5.26 -16.65
N PRO A 31 -1.08 -5.07 -16.35
CA PRO A 31 -0.58 -4.99 -14.98
C PRO A 31 -0.77 -3.60 -14.33
N GLY A 32 -1.41 -2.66 -15.01
CA GLY A 32 -1.47 -1.27 -14.59
C GLY A 32 -2.85 -0.63 -14.69
N ILE A 33 -2.90 0.63 -14.27
CA ILE A 33 -4.11 1.45 -14.20
C ILE A 33 -3.92 2.69 -15.07
N TYR A 34 -4.90 2.99 -15.91
CA TYR A 34 -4.96 4.21 -16.69
C TYR A 34 -5.94 5.20 -16.07
N LEU A 35 -5.48 6.43 -15.86
CA LEU A 35 -6.21 7.57 -15.32
C LEU A 35 -6.41 8.60 -16.43
N SER A 36 -7.63 8.72 -16.96
CA SER A 36 -7.87 9.56 -18.12
C SER A 36 -7.79 11.07 -17.82
N ALA A 37 -8.08 11.49 -16.59
CA ALA A 37 -8.04 12.91 -16.22
C ALA A 37 -6.62 13.49 -16.22
N SER A 38 -5.62 12.67 -15.91
CA SER A 38 -4.21 13.05 -15.94
C SER A 38 -3.45 12.50 -17.14
N GLU A 39 -4.11 11.72 -18.00
CA GLU A 39 -3.49 10.95 -19.09
C GLU A 39 -2.26 10.15 -18.64
N ARG A 40 -2.39 9.42 -17.52
CA ARG A 40 -1.30 8.62 -16.93
C ARG A 40 -1.65 7.13 -16.92
N TYR A 41 -0.68 6.31 -17.27
CA TYR A 41 -0.72 4.86 -17.06
C TYR A 41 0.32 4.47 -16.03
N GLU A 42 -0.09 3.76 -14.99
CA GLU A 42 0.71 3.46 -13.81
C GLU A 42 0.79 1.96 -13.58
N VAL A 43 2.00 1.42 -13.46
CA VAL A 43 2.27 0.02 -13.11
C VAL A 43 2.92 0.00 -11.72
N PRO A 44 2.14 -0.20 -10.65
CA PRO A 44 2.68 -0.37 -9.31
C PRO A 44 3.20 -1.80 -9.12
N GLU A 45 4.36 -1.92 -8.49
CA GLU A 45 4.99 -3.20 -8.17
C GLU A 45 5.38 -3.21 -6.71
N ASN A 46 5.13 -4.32 -6.03
CA ASN A 46 5.59 -4.53 -4.66
C ASN A 46 6.67 -5.60 -4.65
N ASP A 47 7.88 -5.19 -4.27
CA ASP A 47 9.02 -6.10 -4.18
C ASP A 47 8.98 -6.89 -2.87
N ILE A 48 8.64 -6.23 -1.76
CA ILE A 48 8.68 -6.82 -0.42
C ILE A 48 7.49 -6.33 0.42
N PRO A 49 6.60 -7.23 0.88
CA PRO A 49 5.47 -6.86 1.75
C PRO A 49 5.88 -6.18 3.06
N ALA A 50 6.98 -6.65 3.67
CA ALA A 50 7.57 -5.99 4.84
C ALA A 50 8.05 -4.59 4.46
N GLY A 51 7.68 -3.57 5.24
CA GLY A 51 7.99 -2.17 4.93
C GLY A 51 7.38 -1.63 3.64
N LEU A 52 6.52 -2.40 2.95
CA LEU A 52 5.91 -2.02 1.67
C LEU A 52 6.94 -1.47 0.67
N MET A 53 7.99 -2.24 0.40
CA MET A 53 9.03 -1.82 -0.52
C MET A 53 8.52 -2.03 -1.94
N GLY A 54 8.09 -0.94 -2.57
CA GLY A 54 7.58 -0.97 -3.94
C GLY A 54 8.32 -0.04 -4.88
N ARG A 55 7.86 -0.07 -6.13
CA ARG A 55 8.22 0.87 -7.19
C ARG A 55 7.02 1.15 -8.09
N LEU A 56 7.05 2.29 -8.76
CA LEU A 56 6.02 2.74 -9.68
C LEU A 56 6.65 3.09 -11.03
N HIS A 57 6.11 2.50 -12.11
CA HIS A 57 6.40 2.94 -13.47
C HIS A 57 5.21 3.75 -13.99
N THR A 58 5.46 5.00 -14.35
CA THR A 58 4.41 5.88 -14.88
C THR A 58 4.73 6.28 -16.32
N VAL A 59 3.74 6.16 -17.20
CA VAL A 59 3.76 6.71 -18.55
C VAL A 59 2.78 7.86 -18.61
N ALA A 60 3.22 9.03 -19.08
CA ALA A 60 2.35 10.19 -19.27
C ALA A 60 2.12 10.49 -20.76
N GLY A 61 0.89 10.91 -21.05
CA GLY A 61 0.51 11.49 -22.32
C GLY A 61 1.30 12.76 -22.59
N GLN A 62 1.54 13.04 -23.86
CA GLN A 62 2.22 14.26 -24.30
C GLN A 62 1.30 15.00 -25.26
N ALA A 63 0.98 16.26 -24.97
CA ALA A 63 0.11 17.07 -25.82
C ALA A 63 0.63 17.18 -27.27
N GLN A 64 1.96 17.09 -27.44
CA GLN A 64 2.63 17.00 -28.74
C GLN A 64 3.77 15.98 -28.63
N GLY A 65 3.63 14.83 -29.28
CA GLY A 65 4.68 13.82 -29.36
C GLY A 65 4.22 12.41 -28.97
N VAL A 66 5.18 11.55 -28.66
CA VAL A 66 4.94 10.18 -28.20
C VAL A 66 4.84 10.20 -26.67
N SER A 67 3.94 9.41 -26.08
CA SER A 67 3.91 9.25 -24.62
C SER A 67 5.26 8.73 -24.10
N GLN A 68 5.64 9.13 -22.89
CA GLN A 68 6.96 8.81 -22.34
C GLN A 68 6.85 8.30 -20.92
N ALA A 69 7.78 7.42 -20.54
CA ALA A 69 7.97 7.07 -19.16
C ALA A 69 8.45 8.29 -18.37
N GLN A 70 7.87 8.49 -17.19
CA GLN A 70 8.24 9.57 -16.29
C GLN A 70 9.50 9.20 -15.51
N GLU A 71 10.38 10.17 -15.39
CA GLU A 71 11.57 10.08 -14.56
C GLU A 71 11.25 10.62 -13.17
N ALA A 72 11.83 10.02 -12.13
CA ALA A 72 11.75 10.58 -10.78
C ALA A 72 12.26 12.04 -10.78
N PRO A 73 11.66 12.93 -9.96
CA PRO A 73 12.13 14.32 -9.88
C PRO A 73 13.63 14.39 -9.59
N ALA A 74 14.38 15.18 -10.35
CA ALA A 74 15.85 15.19 -10.30
C ALA A 74 16.43 15.56 -8.92
N ASN A 75 15.66 16.27 -8.08
CA ASN A 75 16.01 16.65 -6.71
C ASN A 75 15.51 15.65 -5.65
N ARG A 76 14.91 14.53 -6.06
CA ARG A 76 14.38 13.45 -5.22
C ARG A 76 15.19 12.17 -5.41
N SER A 77 16.41 12.20 -4.90
CA SER A 77 17.32 11.04 -4.92
C SER A 77 16.72 9.80 -4.25
N ASP A 78 15.85 9.99 -3.25
CA ASP A 78 15.08 8.92 -2.60
C ASP A 78 14.07 8.24 -3.52
N LEU A 79 13.56 8.92 -4.56
CA LEU A 79 12.61 8.36 -5.50
C LEU A 79 13.29 7.75 -6.73
N GLY A 80 14.40 8.33 -7.22
CA GLY A 80 15.11 7.87 -8.42
C GLY A 80 16.05 6.68 -8.24
N VAL A 81 15.87 5.88 -7.18
CA VAL A 81 16.83 4.85 -6.77
C VAL A 81 16.85 3.60 -7.65
N PHE A 82 15.75 3.33 -8.37
CA PHE A 82 15.62 2.18 -9.27
C PHE A 82 16.06 2.49 -10.71
N GLY A 83 16.68 3.65 -10.94
CA GLY A 83 17.12 4.06 -12.25
C GLY A 83 16.03 4.71 -13.09
N PRO A 84 16.31 4.95 -14.39
CA PRO A 84 15.38 5.67 -15.24
C PRO A 84 14.03 4.95 -15.34
N SER A 85 12.97 5.75 -15.47
CA SER A 85 11.59 5.28 -15.68
C SER A 85 10.93 4.59 -14.49
N TRP A 86 11.56 4.59 -13.31
CA TRP A 86 10.99 4.03 -12.09
C TRP A 86 11.13 4.99 -10.91
N GLU A 87 10.05 5.13 -10.16
CA GLU A 87 10.03 5.83 -8.88
C GLU A 87 9.95 4.81 -7.74
N ALA A 88 10.74 5.01 -6.68
CA ALA A 88 10.57 4.22 -5.46
C ALA A 88 9.28 4.57 -4.75
N ASP A 89 8.67 3.53 -4.20
CA ASP A 89 7.35 3.59 -3.59
C ASP A 89 7.37 3.00 -2.18
N PHE A 90 8.38 3.39 -1.41
CA PHE A 90 8.65 2.87 -0.08
C PHE A 90 7.55 3.24 0.93
N LEU A 91 7.29 2.33 1.87
CA LEU A 91 6.17 2.42 2.81
C LEU A 91 4.82 2.60 2.09
N GLY A 92 4.67 2.07 0.87
CA GLY A 92 3.43 2.24 0.11
C GLY A 92 3.22 3.69 -0.32
N GLY A 93 4.28 4.36 -0.74
CA GLY A 93 4.23 5.73 -1.26
C GLY A 93 4.10 6.82 -0.20
N GLN A 94 4.06 6.47 1.08
CA GLN A 94 3.97 7.45 2.17
C GLN A 94 5.20 8.39 2.21
N LEU A 95 6.33 7.99 1.61
CA LEU A 95 7.54 8.82 1.49
C LEU A 95 7.53 9.74 0.24
N SER A 96 6.61 9.52 -0.70
CA SER A 96 6.46 10.27 -1.96
C SER A 96 5.76 11.60 -1.73
N ARG A 97 6.22 12.36 -0.73
CA ARG A 97 5.64 13.63 -0.30
C ARG A 97 6.71 14.73 -0.28
N LYS A 98 6.29 15.97 -0.44
CA LYS A 98 7.14 17.16 -0.41
C LYS A 98 6.60 18.15 0.62
N LEU A 99 7.49 18.78 1.38
CA LEU A 99 7.15 19.89 2.26
C LEU A 99 7.85 21.16 1.76
N THR A 100 7.06 22.19 1.49
CA THR A 100 7.54 23.50 1.03
C THR A 100 7.26 24.53 2.12
N PRO A 101 8.27 24.98 2.87
CA PRO A 101 8.10 26.06 3.83
C PRO A 101 7.93 27.40 3.09
N GLY A 102 7.04 28.25 3.60
CA GLY A 102 6.82 29.61 3.12
C GLY A 102 6.71 30.61 4.28
N SER A 103 6.54 31.89 3.94
CA SER A 103 6.28 32.92 4.95
C SER A 103 4.88 32.75 5.52
N GLY A 104 4.77 32.44 6.81
CA GLY A 104 3.50 32.28 7.52
C GLY A 104 2.67 31.05 7.13
N ALA A 105 3.19 30.16 6.29
CA ALA A 105 2.49 28.93 5.90
C ALA A 105 3.47 27.83 5.49
N ILE A 106 3.01 26.59 5.56
CA ILE A 106 3.71 25.41 5.05
C ILE A 106 2.75 24.66 4.12
N THR A 107 3.24 24.22 2.97
CA THR A 107 2.47 23.37 2.05
C THR A 107 3.08 21.98 2.00
N THR A 108 2.26 20.95 2.21
CA THR A 108 2.63 19.57 1.90
C THR A 108 2.00 19.17 0.57
N THR A 109 2.71 18.38 -0.22
CA THR A 109 2.25 17.87 -1.52
C THR A 109 2.53 16.38 -1.60
N ASP A 110 1.49 15.58 -1.87
CA ASP A 110 1.63 14.19 -2.30
C ASP A 110 2.06 14.18 -3.78
N LEU A 111 3.22 13.62 -4.09
CA LEU A 111 3.80 13.72 -5.43
C LEU A 111 3.15 12.76 -6.44
N THR A 112 2.58 11.65 -5.97
CA THR A 112 1.91 10.69 -6.84
C THR A 112 0.60 11.27 -7.36
N SER A 113 -0.25 11.76 -6.45
CA SER A 113 -1.56 12.33 -6.77
C SER A 113 -1.53 13.83 -7.12
N ASN A 114 -0.39 14.51 -6.89
CA ASN A 114 -0.22 15.96 -7.00
C ASN A 114 -1.20 16.77 -6.11
N GLN A 115 -1.73 16.15 -5.05
CA GLN A 115 -2.62 16.82 -4.10
C GLN A 115 -1.82 17.58 -3.06
N SER A 116 -2.21 18.82 -2.79
CA SER A 116 -1.51 19.68 -1.84
C SER A 116 -2.43 20.18 -0.74
N THR A 117 -1.89 20.22 0.48
CA THR A 117 -2.55 20.82 1.64
C THR A 117 -1.72 22.00 2.12
N ARG A 118 -2.37 23.16 2.24
CA ARG A 118 -1.77 24.37 2.81
C ARG A 118 -2.15 24.49 4.28
N TYR A 119 -1.14 24.70 5.12
CA TYR A 119 -1.27 24.94 6.55
C TYR A 119 -0.83 26.36 6.85
N ASP A 120 -1.75 27.21 7.32
CA ASP A 120 -1.45 28.59 7.70
C ASP A 120 -1.05 28.65 9.18
N LEU A 121 -0.11 29.55 9.52
CA LEU A 121 0.38 29.71 10.88
C LEU A 121 -0.77 30.16 11.79
N ALA A 122 -1.03 29.37 12.82
CA ALA A 122 -2.10 29.63 13.79
C ALA A 122 -1.54 30.14 15.13
N ASP A 123 -0.42 29.60 15.57
CA ASP A 123 0.24 29.98 16.83
C ASP A 123 1.76 29.79 16.74
N SER A 124 2.52 30.57 17.49
CA SER A 124 3.97 30.42 17.58
C SER A 124 4.51 30.89 18.92
N VAL A 125 5.24 30.01 19.59
CA VAL A 125 5.89 30.28 20.86
C VAL A 125 7.40 30.25 20.66
N ALA A 126 8.09 31.33 21.06
CA ALA A 126 9.54 31.39 21.06
C ALA A 126 10.12 30.51 22.18
N GLY A 127 11.17 29.77 21.86
CA GLY A 127 11.95 28.97 22.81
C GLY A 127 13.30 29.61 23.12
N ALA A 128 14.05 28.98 24.02
CA ALA A 128 15.42 29.37 24.31
C ALA A 128 16.33 29.25 23.07
N ASN A 129 17.42 30.03 23.06
CA ASN A 129 18.48 29.98 22.03
C ASN A 129 17.96 30.11 20.58
N GLY A 130 16.91 30.92 20.38
CA GLY A 130 16.32 31.13 19.06
C GLY A 130 15.48 29.96 18.54
N GLY A 131 15.21 28.95 19.38
CA GLY A 131 14.26 27.88 19.06
C GLY A 131 12.81 28.37 19.02
N SER A 132 11.90 27.51 18.55
CA SER A 132 10.47 27.83 18.50
C SER A 132 9.61 26.57 18.44
N VAL A 133 8.35 26.72 18.82
CA VAL A 133 7.27 25.79 18.50
C VAL A 133 6.20 26.57 17.76
N SER A 134 5.98 26.25 16.50
CA SER A 134 4.99 26.90 15.64
C SER A 134 3.94 25.89 15.21
N THR A 135 2.67 26.22 15.43
CA THR A 135 1.52 25.39 15.07
C THR A 135 0.82 26.01 13.87
N TYR A 136 0.61 25.21 12.83
CA TYR A 136 -0.09 25.56 11.61
C TYR A 136 -1.36 24.72 11.49
N ARG A 137 -2.39 25.28 10.84
CA ARG A 137 -3.68 24.61 10.63
C ARG A 137 -4.10 24.75 9.18
N ALA A 138 -4.62 23.67 8.62
CA ALA A 138 -5.26 23.66 7.32
C ALA A 138 -6.78 23.85 7.45
N ALA A 139 -7.45 24.14 6.33
CA ALA A 139 -8.89 24.39 6.29
C ALA A 139 -9.74 23.16 6.65
N ASP A 140 -9.21 21.96 6.43
CA ASP A 140 -9.83 20.68 6.80
C ASP A 140 -9.64 20.33 8.29
N GLY A 141 -8.97 21.20 9.06
CA GLY A 141 -8.63 20.99 10.46
C GLY A 141 -7.35 20.21 10.70
N SER A 142 -6.67 19.74 9.65
CA SER A 142 -5.35 19.09 9.75
C SER A 142 -4.34 20.04 10.38
N THR A 143 -3.41 19.52 11.16
CA THR A 143 -2.43 20.33 11.88
C THR A 143 -1.01 19.98 11.48
N LEU A 144 -0.14 20.97 11.62
CA LEU A 144 1.29 20.79 11.45
C LEU A 144 2.01 21.52 12.57
N VAL A 145 2.86 20.81 13.32
CA VAL A 145 3.64 21.38 14.43
C VAL A 145 5.11 21.37 14.05
N ALA A 146 5.70 22.55 13.86
CA ALA A 146 7.11 22.74 13.62
C ALA A 146 7.82 23.06 14.93
N THR A 147 8.77 22.22 15.32
CA THR A 147 9.60 22.41 16.52
C THR A 147 11.05 22.62 16.10
N SER A 148 11.57 23.81 16.35
CA SER A 148 12.97 24.19 16.13
C SER A 148 13.71 24.23 17.45
N LYS A 149 14.80 23.46 17.56
CA LYS A 149 15.66 23.43 18.76
C LYS A 149 17.12 23.67 18.36
N TRP A 150 17.84 24.41 19.19
CA TRP A 150 19.28 24.57 19.03
C TRP A 150 19.97 23.23 19.30
N ASP A 151 20.81 22.80 18.37
CA ASP A 151 21.64 21.61 18.50
C ASP A 151 23.09 22.07 18.69
N ASP A 152 23.59 21.97 19.92
CA ASP A 152 24.96 22.39 20.28
C ASP A 152 26.04 21.61 19.52
N LEU A 153 25.78 20.33 19.19
CA LEU A 153 26.73 19.50 18.46
C LEU A 153 26.81 19.92 16.99
N ALA A 154 25.67 20.26 16.39
CA ALA A 154 25.61 20.72 15.00
C ALA A 154 25.90 22.23 14.87
N GLY A 155 25.86 23.00 15.95
CA GLY A 155 26.01 24.46 15.96
C GLY A 155 24.92 25.18 15.17
N MET A 156 23.72 24.60 15.07
CA MET A 156 22.61 25.13 14.27
C MET A 156 21.24 24.74 14.84
N LEU A 157 20.19 25.46 14.44
CA LEU A 157 18.82 25.06 14.71
C LEU A 157 18.45 23.81 13.89
N LYS A 158 17.92 22.79 14.56
CA LYS A 158 17.27 21.64 13.92
C LYS A 158 15.77 21.75 14.07
N THR A 159 15.07 21.65 12.95
CA THR A 159 13.62 21.68 12.92
C THR A 159 13.08 20.28 12.61
N THR A 160 12.13 19.83 13.43
CA THR A 160 11.29 18.66 13.16
C THR A 160 9.87 19.14 12.97
N VAL A 161 9.18 18.62 11.96
CA VAL A 161 7.79 18.95 11.69
C VAL A 161 6.94 17.69 11.84
N VAL A 162 5.82 17.78 12.56
CA VAL A 162 4.83 16.70 12.64
C VAL A 162 3.54 17.17 11.99
N GLU A 163 3.18 16.55 10.87
CA GLU A 163 1.89 16.71 10.19
C GLU A 163 0.90 15.68 10.76
N THR A 164 -0.32 16.07 11.07
CA THR A 164 -1.41 15.19 11.52
C THR A 164 -2.66 15.49 10.70
N LEU A 165 -3.13 14.50 9.95
CA LEU A 165 -4.32 14.65 9.12
C LEU A 165 -5.58 14.61 9.98
N ASN A 166 -6.53 15.50 9.73
CA ASN A 166 -7.78 15.55 10.46
C ASN A 166 -8.83 14.63 9.84
N ILE A 167 -8.69 13.35 10.12
CA ILE A 167 -9.64 12.31 9.71
C ILE A 167 -10.24 11.72 10.99
N ASP A 168 -11.57 11.78 11.12
CA ASP A 168 -12.28 11.18 12.24
C ASP A 168 -12.70 9.75 11.88
N LEU A 169 -11.93 8.78 12.37
CA LEU A 169 -12.18 7.35 12.15
C LEU A 169 -13.12 6.75 13.20
N THR A 170 -13.75 7.58 14.04
CA THR A 170 -14.78 7.13 15.00
C THR A 170 -16.20 7.41 14.54
N GLN A 171 -16.36 8.13 13.42
CA GLN A 171 -17.66 8.35 12.79
C GLN A 171 -17.97 7.22 11.80
N VAL A 172 -19.05 6.50 12.06
CA VAL A 172 -19.40 5.26 11.35
C VAL A 172 -20.88 5.23 10.99
N GLU A 173 -21.24 4.51 9.94
CA GLU A 173 -22.64 4.29 9.58
C GLU A 173 -23.35 3.42 10.64
N PRO A 174 -24.68 3.51 10.81
CA PRO A 174 -25.39 2.62 11.73
C PRO A 174 -25.16 1.14 11.38
N GLY A 175 -24.71 0.36 12.36
CA GLY A 175 -24.38 -1.06 12.17
C GLY A 175 -22.96 -1.33 11.66
N ASP A 176 -22.13 -0.29 11.59
CA ASP A 176 -20.70 -0.36 11.25
C ASP A 176 -19.84 -0.32 12.53
N ASP A 177 -18.61 -0.83 12.42
CA ASP A 177 -17.69 -0.96 13.55
C ASP A 177 -16.80 0.27 13.73
N VAL A 178 -16.36 0.50 14.96
CA VAL A 178 -15.28 1.45 15.26
C VAL A 178 -13.98 0.70 15.49
N PHE A 179 -12.85 1.40 15.34
CA PHE A 179 -11.56 0.89 15.76
C PHE A 179 -11.55 0.49 17.23
N VAL A 180 -11.25 -0.78 17.50
CA VAL A 180 -11.01 -1.30 18.85
C VAL A 180 -9.63 -1.92 18.98
N ASP A 181 -9.11 -1.95 20.21
CA ASP A 181 -7.86 -2.63 20.53
C ASP A 181 -8.05 -4.16 20.62
N GLN A 182 -6.99 -4.89 20.93
CA GLN A 182 -7.02 -6.36 21.06
C GLN A 182 -7.96 -6.87 22.17
N SER A 183 -8.37 -6.02 23.10
CA SER A 183 -9.34 -6.34 24.16
C SER A 183 -10.79 -6.04 23.75
N GLY A 184 -11.01 -5.47 22.56
CA GLY A 184 -12.31 -4.98 22.11
C GLY A 184 -12.65 -3.59 22.64
N THR A 185 -11.70 -2.85 23.22
CA THR A 185 -11.94 -1.50 23.74
C THR A 185 -11.78 -0.46 22.62
N PRO A 186 -12.75 0.46 22.42
CA PRO A 186 -12.62 1.50 21.41
C PRO A 186 -11.36 2.36 21.55
N ILE A 187 -10.66 2.56 20.43
CA ILE A 187 -9.46 3.38 20.36
C ILE A 187 -9.88 4.87 20.21
N PRO A 188 -9.28 5.81 20.97
CA PRO A 188 -9.60 7.23 20.83
C PRO A 188 -9.34 7.78 19.42
N ALA A 189 -10.25 8.60 18.89
CA ALA A 189 -10.13 9.22 17.56
C ALA A 189 -8.79 9.96 17.35
N ALA A 190 -8.29 10.63 18.39
CA ALA A 190 -7.03 11.37 18.33
C ALA A 190 -5.82 10.45 18.12
N ASP A 191 -5.90 9.19 18.56
CA ASP A 191 -4.80 8.25 18.48
C ASP A 191 -4.75 7.50 17.14
N LEU A 192 -5.83 7.57 16.36
CA LEU A 192 -5.97 6.97 15.03
C LEU A 192 -5.65 7.92 13.88
N LYS A 193 -5.33 9.19 14.16
CA LYS A 193 -5.06 10.18 13.11
C LYS A 193 -3.77 9.84 12.36
N PRO A 194 -3.79 9.72 11.02
CA PRO A 194 -2.58 9.55 10.23
C PRO A 194 -1.62 10.72 10.48
N SER A 195 -0.34 10.41 10.66
CA SER A 195 0.68 11.37 11.02
C SER A 195 1.98 11.12 10.28
N PHE A 196 2.67 12.21 9.95
CA PHE A 196 3.96 12.20 9.25
C PHE A 196 4.97 13.04 10.03
N THR A 197 6.12 12.46 10.34
CA THR A 197 7.25 13.18 10.94
C THR A 197 8.25 13.54 9.86
N TRP A 198 8.52 14.82 9.69
CA TRP A 198 9.40 15.38 8.68
C TRP A 198 10.69 15.92 9.29
N LYS A 199 11.81 15.67 8.61
CA LYS A 199 13.12 16.24 8.93
C LYS A 199 13.85 16.65 7.67
N GLN A 200 14.80 17.56 7.80
CA GLN A 200 15.73 17.87 6.72
C GLN A 200 16.76 16.74 6.58
N VAL A 201 16.97 16.29 5.35
CA VAL A 201 17.87 15.22 4.95
C VAL A 201 18.77 15.74 3.83
N GLY A 202 20.09 15.67 4.03
CA GLY A 202 21.06 16.22 3.08
C GLY A 202 21.12 17.75 3.05
N GLY A 203 21.91 18.30 2.11
CA GLY A 203 22.03 19.73 1.87
C GLY A 203 21.26 20.17 0.61
N GLY A 204 20.63 21.34 0.63
CA GLY A 204 19.90 21.91 -0.53
C GLY A 204 18.53 22.49 -0.17
N GLY A 205 17.80 22.99 -1.19
CA GLY A 205 16.49 23.63 -1.01
C GLY A 205 15.33 22.65 -0.78
N ASP A 206 15.24 21.57 -1.56
CA ASP A 206 14.24 20.49 -1.38
C ASP A 206 14.85 19.33 -0.60
N ASN A 207 14.95 19.50 0.72
CA ASN A 207 15.60 18.56 1.62
C ASN A 207 14.66 18.00 2.71
N TRP A 208 13.40 18.42 2.77
CA TRP A 208 12.44 17.88 3.73
C TRP A 208 11.96 16.49 3.29
N ARG A 209 12.12 15.51 4.17
CA ARG A 209 11.71 14.12 3.94
C ARG A 209 10.91 13.60 5.12
N VAL A 210 9.97 12.72 4.82
CA VAL A 210 9.23 11.97 5.83
C VAL A 210 10.18 10.93 6.45
N THR A 211 10.38 11.00 7.75
CA THR A 211 11.22 10.06 8.51
C THR A 211 10.40 9.12 9.39
N ALA A 212 9.11 9.38 9.57
CA ALA A 212 8.19 8.44 10.19
C ALA A 212 6.76 8.65 9.71
N VAL A 213 5.98 7.57 9.63
CA VAL A 213 4.57 7.58 9.23
C VAL A 213 3.77 6.54 10.03
N GLY A 214 2.53 6.86 10.37
CA GLY A 214 1.59 5.97 11.02
C GLY A 214 0.63 6.75 11.91
N ASP A 215 0.13 6.12 12.96
CA ASP A 215 -0.71 6.76 13.98
C ASP A 215 -0.16 6.43 15.39
N LYS A 216 -0.79 6.97 16.43
CA LYS A 216 -0.34 6.80 17.81
C LYS A 216 -0.76 5.45 18.38
N ALA A 217 -1.97 4.97 18.09
CA ALA A 217 -2.49 3.70 18.58
C ALA A 217 -1.65 2.53 18.09
N HIS A 218 -1.27 2.59 16.83
CA HIS A 218 -0.50 1.60 16.11
C HIS A 218 0.85 2.18 15.71
N LYS A 219 1.62 2.87 16.58
CA LYS A 219 3.06 3.25 16.43
C LYS A 219 3.60 3.61 15.02
N GLN A 220 4.43 4.64 14.87
CA GLN A 220 4.98 4.95 13.54
C GLN A 220 6.05 3.97 13.02
N SER A 221 5.99 3.67 11.72
CA SER A 221 7.09 3.11 10.94
C SER A 221 8.09 4.22 10.61
N THR A 222 9.40 3.93 10.62
CA THR A 222 10.45 4.95 10.46
C THR A 222 11.34 4.70 9.25
N ALA A 223 11.77 5.77 8.59
CA ALA A 223 12.70 5.74 7.47
C ALA A 223 13.96 6.54 7.82
N SER A 224 15.12 5.94 7.54
CA SER A 224 16.42 6.60 7.59
C SER A 224 16.95 6.83 6.19
N TYR A 225 17.82 7.83 6.06
CA TYR A 225 18.37 8.25 4.79
C TYR A 225 19.90 8.26 4.86
N ASP A 226 20.55 7.97 3.74
CA ASP A 226 21.99 8.12 3.60
C ASP A 226 22.40 9.58 3.35
N SER A 227 23.72 9.82 3.25
CA SER A 227 24.28 11.16 3.02
C SER A 227 23.90 11.78 1.67
N THR A 228 23.40 10.98 0.72
CA THR A 228 22.91 11.44 -0.59
C THR A 228 21.40 11.66 -0.61
N GLY A 229 20.73 11.46 0.52
CA GLY A 229 19.30 11.62 0.67
C GLY A 229 18.46 10.47 0.14
N ARG A 230 19.06 9.29 -0.07
CA ARG A 230 18.33 8.06 -0.45
C ARG A 230 17.92 7.28 0.79
N VAL A 231 16.83 6.52 0.74
CA VAL A 231 16.39 5.70 1.88
C VAL A 231 17.40 4.58 2.14
N SER A 232 18.02 4.58 3.32
CA SER A 232 19.01 3.57 3.71
C SER A 232 18.39 2.41 4.49
N SER A 233 17.34 2.70 5.26
CA SER A 233 16.62 1.67 6.02
C SER A 233 15.20 2.08 6.37
N ILE A 234 14.33 1.09 6.52
CA ILE A 234 13.00 1.22 7.13
C ILE A 234 12.95 0.34 8.38
N THR A 235 12.38 0.87 9.46
CA THR A 235 12.16 0.11 10.69
C THR A 235 10.68 0.12 11.03
N GLU A 236 10.12 -1.08 11.12
CA GLU A 236 8.77 -1.35 11.60
C GLU A 236 8.85 -1.77 13.08
N PRO A 237 8.17 -1.08 14.01
CA PRO A 237 8.11 -1.51 15.39
C PRO A 237 7.34 -2.84 15.51
N ALA A 238 7.52 -3.56 16.62
CA ALA A 238 6.71 -4.73 16.92
C ALA A 238 5.22 -4.34 17.09
N ARG A 239 4.33 -5.13 16.46
CA ARG A 239 2.86 -4.93 16.40
C ARG A 239 2.16 -6.27 16.59
N GLY A 240 1.47 -6.44 17.70
CA GLY A 240 0.82 -7.72 18.02
C GLY A 240 1.83 -8.87 17.97
N GLU A 241 1.52 -9.89 17.18
CA GLU A 241 2.40 -11.06 16.96
C GLU A 241 3.54 -10.80 15.96
N ASN A 242 3.51 -9.68 15.22
CA ASN A 242 4.59 -9.32 14.31
C ASN A 242 5.77 -8.74 15.11
N PRO A 243 6.94 -9.38 15.10
CA PRO A 243 8.12 -8.85 15.76
C PRO A 243 8.60 -7.57 15.07
N ALA A 244 9.51 -6.85 15.71
CA ALA A 244 10.13 -5.69 15.09
C ALA A 244 10.95 -6.14 13.87
N GLN A 245 10.83 -5.38 12.77
CA GLN A 245 11.48 -5.68 11.50
C GLN A 245 12.32 -4.48 11.06
N SER A 246 13.48 -4.75 10.47
CA SER A 246 14.32 -3.71 9.87
C SER A 246 14.69 -4.10 8.44
N LEU A 247 14.34 -3.24 7.49
CA LEU A 247 14.72 -3.37 6.10
C LEU A 247 15.93 -2.46 5.84
N LYS A 248 16.93 -2.98 5.13
CA LYS A 248 18.07 -2.19 4.65
C LYS A 248 18.12 -2.22 3.14
N VAL A 249 18.31 -1.03 2.56
CA VAL A 249 18.47 -0.84 1.12
C VAL A 249 19.95 -0.67 0.83
N TYR A 250 20.51 -1.59 0.04
CA TYR A 250 21.91 -1.52 -0.38
C TYR A 250 22.00 -0.95 -1.78
N TYR A 251 22.89 0.03 -1.94
CA TYR A 251 23.15 0.67 -3.21
C TYR A 251 24.46 0.16 -3.81
N ALA A 252 24.49 -0.06 -5.11
CA ALA A 252 25.71 -0.43 -5.79
C ALA A 252 26.71 0.73 -5.80
N THR A 253 27.99 0.43 -5.56
CA THR A 253 29.09 1.40 -5.59
C THR A 253 29.88 1.38 -6.90
N ALA A 254 29.59 0.42 -7.79
CA ALA A 254 30.23 0.26 -9.09
C ALA A 254 29.21 -0.25 -10.10
N THR A 255 29.41 0.08 -11.38
CA THR A 255 28.60 -0.44 -12.48
C THR A 255 29.23 -1.70 -13.04
N THR A 256 28.51 -2.82 -12.98
CA THR A 256 28.89 -4.09 -13.60
C THR A 256 28.00 -4.47 -14.79
N ALA A 257 26.88 -3.77 -14.98
CA ALA A 257 26.02 -3.93 -16.15
C ALA A 257 26.76 -3.57 -17.45
N SER A 258 26.58 -4.40 -18.48
CA SER A 258 27.14 -4.21 -19.82
C SER A 258 26.08 -4.47 -20.89
N SER A 259 26.43 -4.29 -22.17
CA SER A 259 25.52 -4.60 -23.27
C SER A 259 25.21 -6.08 -23.41
N ALA A 260 26.06 -6.96 -22.86
CA ALA A 260 25.94 -8.42 -22.96
C ALA A 260 25.41 -9.08 -21.68
N VAL A 261 25.52 -8.42 -20.53
CA VAL A 261 25.25 -9.02 -19.22
C VAL A 261 24.55 -8.02 -18.32
N LEU A 262 23.45 -8.45 -17.70
CA LEU A 262 22.77 -7.67 -16.66
C LEU A 262 23.64 -7.59 -15.41
N GLY A 263 23.65 -6.44 -14.75
CA GLY A 263 24.47 -6.25 -13.55
C GLY A 263 24.02 -5.08 -12.70
N ASP A 264 24.90 -4.67 -11.79
CA ASP A 264 24.72 -3.54 -10.90
C ASP A 264 24.99 -2.22 -11.66
N VAL A 265 24.36 -1.14 -11.22
CA VAL A 265 24.64 0.23 -11.69
C VAL A 265 24.95 1.11 -10.49
N SER A 266 26.10 1.78 -10.51
CA SER A 266 26.52 2.65 -9.41
C SER A 266 25.46 3.69 -9.07
N GLY A 267 25.11 3.77 -7.78
CA GLY A 267 24.10 4.69 -7.25
C GLY A 267 22.68 4.13 -7.21
N GLN A 268 22.39 3.03 -7.90
CA GLN A 268 21.07 2.39 -7.91
C GLN A 268 20.96 1.28 -6.86
N VAL A 269 19.74 0.89 -6.52
CA VAL A 269 19.49 -0.21 -5.58
C VAL A 269 20.09 -1.49 -6.12
N LYS A 270 20.86 -2.19 -5.30
CA LYS A 270 21.41 -3.51 -5.59
C LYS A 270 20.53 -4.61 -5.00
N GLU A 271 20.19 -4.46 -3.73
CA GLU A 271 19.39 -5.44 -3.00
C GLU A 271 18.74 -4.82 -1.77
N ILE A 272 17.68 -5.48 -1.30
CA ILE A 272 17.01 -5.16 -0.05
C ILE A 272 17.05 -6.39 0.85
N THR A 273 17.46 -6.16 2.10
CA THR A 273 17.48 -7.19 3.12
C THR A 273 16.44 -6.91 4.19
N LEU A 274 15.83 -7.97 4.73
CA LEU A 274 14.97 -7.94 5.90
C LEU A 274 15.71 -8.57 7.08
N THR A 275 15.71 -7.87 8.21
CA THR A 275 16.12 -8.41 9.51
C THR A 275 14.88 -8.58 10.39
N GLU A 276 14.66 -9.80 10.87
CA GLU A 276 13.60 -10.15 11.81
C GLU A 276 14.19 -11.01 12.92
N GLY A 277 14.20 -10.48 14.15
CA GLY A 277 14.93 -11.10 15.25
C GLY A 277 16.44 -11.21 14.94
N GLN A 278 16.95 -12.44 14.85
CA GLN A 278 18.35 -12.74 14.49
C GLN A 278 18.51 -13.15 13.02
N THR A 279 17.41 -13.27 12.28
CA THR A 279 17.41 -13.75 10.90
C THR A 279 17.57 -12.57 9.96
N VAL A 280 18.53 -12.67 9.04
CA VAL A 280 18.74 -11.69 7.95
C VAL A 280 18.60 -12.42 6.62
N GLN A 281 17.75 -11.89 5.74
CA GLN A 281 17.52 -12.47 4.41
C GLN A 281 17.52 -11.38 3.33
N THR A 282 18.07 -11.69 2.16
CA THR A 282 17.93 -10.85 0.96
C THR A 282 16.64 -11.24 0.25
N LEU A 283 15.65 -10.34 0.28
CA LEU A 283 14.33 -10.61 -0.29
C LEU A 283 14.15 -10.03 -1.70
N ALA A 284 14.97 -9.04 -2.08
CA ALA A 284 14.97 -8.50 -3.42
C ALA A 284 16.40 -8.23 -3.90
N ARG A 285 16.71 -8.62 -5.14
CA ARG A 285 17.94 -8.27 -5.85
C ARG A 285 17.62 -7.77 -7.24
N TYR A 286 18.25 -6.66 -7.61
CA TYR A 286 17.96 -5.90 -8.82
C TYR A 286 19.08 -6.05 -9.84
N SER A 287 18.72 -6.09 -11.12
CA SER A 287 19.72 -6.16 -12.20
C SER A 287 19.30 -5.29 -13.37
N TYR A 288 20.29 -4.57 -13.90
CA TYR A 288 20.14 -3.50 -14.88
C TYR A 288 20.93 -3.82 -16.14
N ASP A 289 20.58 -3.14 -17.24
CA ASP A 289 21.39 -3.17 -18.46
C ASP A 289 22.40 -2.00 -18.55
N SER A 290 23.17 -1.94 -19.63
CA SER A 290 24.11 -0.84 -19.89
C SER A 290 23.46 0.54 -20.03
N SER A 291 22.15 0.59 -20.33
CA SER A 291 21.35 1.82 -20.37
C SER A 291 20.80 2.23 -19.01
N LYS A 292 21.19 1.49 -17.95
CA LYS A 292 20.79 1.68 -16.55
C LYS A 292 19.32 1.39 -16.28
N LEU A 293 18.61 0.74 -17.21
CA LEU A 293 17.21 0.38 -17.06
C LEU A 293 17.09 -0.90 -16.25
N LEU A 294 16.14 -0.95 -15.31
CA LEU A 294 15.87 -2.13 -14.51
C LEU A 294 15.32 -3.25 -15.40
N ARG A 295 15.99 -4.40 -15.44
CA ARG A 295 15.59 -5.52 -16.31
C ARG A 295 15.01 -6.69 -15.54
N LYS A 296 15.44 -6.88 -14.30
CA LYS A 296 15.08 -8.06 -13.52
C LYS A 296 15.11 -7.77 -12.03
N VAL A 297 14.14 -8.34 -11.33
CA VAL A 297 14.11 -8.44 -9.87
C VAL A 297 13.91 -9.89 -9.47
N SER A 298 14.70 -10.35 -8.51
CA SER A 298 14.66 -11.71 -7.98
C SER A 298 14.51 -11.70 -6.47
N ASN A 299 13.99 -12.78 -5.91
CA ASN A 299 13.97 -13.05 -4.48
C ASN A 299 14.99 -14.17 -4.16
N PRO A 300 16.22 -13.82 -3.77
CA PRO A 300 17.26 -14.81 -3.46
C PRO A 300 16.87 -15.78 -2.34
N ALA A 301 16.10 -15.33 -1.34
CA ALA A 301 15.67 -16.18 -0.22
C ALA A 301 14.69 -17.27 -0.68
N ALA A 302 13.84 -16.98 -1.66
CA ALA A 302 12.92 -17.95 -2.26
C ALA A 302 13.52 -18.70 -3.48
N GLY A 303 14.67 -18.25 -4.00
CA GLY A 303 15.27 -18.81 -5.21
C GLY A 303 14.45 -18.58 -6.48
N SER A 304 13.63 -17.52 -6.51
CA SER A 304 12.70 -17.22 -7.61
C SER A 304 12.96 -15.85 -8.23
N ASP A 305 12.47 -15.67 -9.45
CA ASP A 305 12.34 -14.36 -10.08
C ASP A 305 11.02 -13.72 -9.64
N LEU A 306 11.06 -12.44 -9.27
CA LEU A 306 9.86 -11.67 -8.96
C LEU A 306 9.32 -11.02 -10.24
N ASN A 307 10.17 -10.28 -10.96
CA ASN A 307 9.75 -9.51 -12.12
C ASN A 307 10.83 -9.48 -13.21
N SER A 308 10.38 -9.31 -14.46
CA SER A 308 11.26 -9.11 -15.61
C SER A 308 10.69 -8.09 -16.58
N TYR A 309 11.56 -7.29 -17.20
CA TYR A 309 11.15 -6.11 -17.96
C TYR A 309 11.88 -5.96 -19.30
N SER A 310 11.11 -5.60 -20.33
CA SER A 310 11.65 -5.01 -21.57
C SER A 310 11.07 -3.62 -21.78
N TYR A 311 11.77 -2.78 -22.56
CA TYR A 311 11.36 -1.40 -22.83
C TYR A 311 11.39 -1.13 -24.31
N ASP A 312 10.53 -0.23 -24.76
CA ASP A 312 10.60 0.34 -26.11
C ASP A 312 11.62 1.49 -26.21
N GLY A 313 11.71 2.10 -27.39
CA GLY A 313 12.64 3.21 -27.65
C GLY A 313 12.38 4.48 -26.82
N ASN A 314 11.21 4.62 -26.20
CA ASN A 314 10.84 5.73 -25.31
C ASN A 314 10.89 5.34 -23.83
N ARG A 315 11.55 4.21 -23.52
CA ARG A 315 11.71 3.66 -22.16
C ARG A 315 10.39 3.30 -21.46
N ARG A 316 9.30 3.13 -22.23
CA ARG A 316 8.05 2.59 -21.69
C ARG A 316 8.18 1.08 -21.61
N LEU A 317 7.56 0.46 -20.60
CA LEU A 317 7.53 -0.99 -20.49
C LEU A 317 6.89 -1.61 -21.73
N ALA A 318 7.64 -2.39 -22.51
CA ALA A 318 7.13 -3.15 -23.64
C ALA A 318 6.68 -4.55 -23.21
N THR A 319 7.36 -5.14 -22.22
CA THR A 319 6.90 -6.36 -21.53
C THR A 319 7.14 -6.25 -20.05
N ALA A 320 6.23 -6.81 -19.25
CA ALA A 320 6.39 -6.92 -17.80
C ALA A 320 5.96 -8.31 -17.33
N THR A 321 6.74 -8.90 -16.43
CA THR A 321 6.33 -10.06 -15.62
C THR A 321 6.02 -9.59 -14.21
N THR A 322 4.83 -9.92 -13.72
CA THR A 322 4.39 -9.67 -12.35
C THR A 322 4.85 -10.80 -11.42
N ASP A 323 4.83 -10.52 -10.12
CA ASP A 323 5.22 -11.43 -9.03
C ASP A 323 4.53 -12.80 -9.06
N ASP A 324 3.31 -12.87 -9.59
CA ASP A 324 2.55 -14.11 -9.76
C ASP A 324 2.96 -14.95 -10.98
N GLY A 325 3.94 -14.47 -11.74
CA GLY A 325 4.48 -15.08 -12.96
C GLY A 325 3.70 -14.74 -14.23
N THR A 326 2.67 -13.89 -14.15
CA THR A 326 1.92 -13.45 -15.33
C THR A 326 2.79 -12.54 -16.20
N ARG A 327 2.76 -12.76 -17.51
CA ARG A 327 3.48 -11.93 -18.47
C ARG A 327 2.54 -11.11 -19.33
N TRP A 328 2.86 -9.84 -19.47
CA TRP A 328 2.13 -8.87 -20.27
C TRP A 328 3.03 -8.29 -21.37
N ASP A 329 2.47 -8.19 -22.57
CA ASP A 329 3.03 -7.41 -23.66
C ASP A 329 2.21 -6.11 -23.78
N LEU A 330 2.90 -4.97 -23.81
CA LEU A 330 2.32 -3.63 -23.80
C LEU A 330 2.73 -2.88 -25.05
N THR A 331 1.75 -2.37 -25.80
CA THR A 331 1.97 -1.61 -27.03
C THR A 331 1.36 -0.21 -26.91
N PHE A 332 2.18 0.82 -27.05
CA PHE A 332 1.74 2.22 -26.97
C PHE A 332 1.73 2.86 -28.37
N THR A 333 0.66 3.59 -28.69
CA THR A 333 0.47 4.24 -29.99
C THR A 333 0.41 5.76 -29.87
N GLY A 334 1.27 6.46 -30.60
CA GLY A 334 1.26 7.93 -30.66
C GLY A 334 1.42 8.59 -29.28
N ALA A 335 0.60 9.61 -29.03
CA ALA A 335 0.62 10.41 -27.82
C ALA A 335 -0.05 9.75 -26.60
N ALA A 336 -0.81 8.66 -26.79
CA ALA A 336 -1.60 8.06 -25.73
C ALA A 336 -0.74 7.35 -24.69
N ALA A 337 -1.00 7.62 -23.41
CA ALA A 337 -0.41 6.86 -22.30
C ALA A 337 -1.07 5.50 -22.08
N ALA A 338 -2.32 5.30 -22.48
CA ALA A 338 -2.97 4.00 -22.38
C ALA A 338 -2.37 3.02 -23.41
N PRO A 339 -1.76 1.90 -22.98
CA PRO A 339 -1.30 0.87 -23.93
C PRO A 339 -2.45 -0.03 -24.36
N GLN A 340 -2.22 -0.80 -25.42
CA GLN A 340 -2.85 -2.10 -25.59
C GLN A 340 -2.08 -3.14 -24.78
N ALA A 341 -2.77 -3.98 -24.01
CA ALA A 341 -2.16 -5.03 -23.21
C ALA A 341 -2.63 -6.41 -23.66
N ALA A 342 -1.69 -7.33 -23.86
CA ALA A 342 -1.95 -8.73 -24.15
C ALA A 342 -1.25 -9.61 -23.10
N GLN A 343 -2.00 -10.53 -22.49
CA GLN A 343 -1.43 -11.55 -21.61
C GLN A 343 -0.80 -12.64 -22.48
N THR A 344 0.49 -12.93 -22.29
CA THR A 344 1.25 -13.86 -23.15
C THR A 344 1.73 -15.11 -22.43
N PHE A 345 1.60 -15.18 -21.11
CA PHE A 345 1.89 -16.38 -20.33
C PHE A 345 0.90 -16.51 -19.16
N TYR A 346 0.37 -17.74 -19.00
CA TYR A 346 -0.84 -18.11 -18.26
C TYR A 346 -2.14 -17.54 -18.84
N ALA A 347 -3.10 -18.40 -19.17
CA ALA A 347 -4.47 -17.98 -19.45
C ALA A 347 -5.13 -17.72 -18.09
N GLY A 348 -5.25 -16.45 -17.68
CA GLY A 348 -6.16 -16.11 -16.60
C GLY A 348 -7.58 -16.54 -16.98
N THR A 349 -8.44 -16.76 -16.00
CA THR A 349 -9.88 -16.92 -16.28
C THR A 349 -10.40 -15.68 -17.00
N ALA A 350 -11.26 -15.89 -18.01
CA ALA A 350 -11.96 -14.79 -18.64
C ALA A 350 -12.67 -13.92 -17.58
N PRO A 351 -12.65 -12.59 -17.70
CA PRO A 351 -13.47 -11.72 -16.85
C PRO A 351 -14.93 -12.20 -16.85
N GLY A 352 -15.51 -12.43 -15.67
CA GLY A 352 -16.87 -12.96 -15.51
C GLY A 352 -17.02 -14.48 -15.53
N GLY A 353 -15.92 -15.24 -15.67
CA GLY A 353 -15.95 -16.70 -15.54
C GLY A 353 -16.35 -17.18 -14.13
N THR A 354 -16.95 -18.37 -14.07
CA THR A 354 -17.28 -19.08 -12.82
C THR A 354 -16.01 -19.32 -12.01
N LEU A 355 -16.12 -19.19 -10.68
CA LEU A 355 -15.03 -19.54 -9.77
C LEU A 355 -14.81 -21.05 -9.78
N GLU A 356 -13.63 -21.47 -10.18
CA GLU A 356 -13.19 -22.86 -10.21
C GLU A 356 -12.36 -23.15 -8.97
N GLY A 357 -12.57 -24.31 -8.38
CA GLY A 357 -12.01 -24.66 -7.10
C GLY A 357 -12.37 -26.10 -6.68
N PRO A 358 -12.43 -26.38 -5.37
CA PRO A 358 -12.80 -27.70 -4.88
C PRO A 358 -14.18 -28.17 -5.38
N PRO A 359 -14.43 -29.48 -5.48
CA PRO A 359 -15.72 -30.03 -5.85
C PRO A 359 -16.89 -29.44 -5.06
N SER A 360 -16.73 -29.23 -3.75
CA SER A 360 -17.73 -28.59 -2.88
C SER A 360 -18.13 -27.18 -3.34
N LEU A 361 -17.23 -26.43 -4.00
CA LEU A 361 -17.52 -25.09 -4.50
C LEU A 361 -18.45 -25.10 -5.73
N SER A 362 -18.43 -26.18 -6.51
CA SER A 362 -19.30 -26.34 -7.68
C SER A 362 -20.76 -26.67 -7.32
N LEU A 363 -21.00 -27.15 -6.09
CA LEU A 363 -22.34 -27.50 -5.62
C LEU A 363 -23.02 -26.29 -4.97
N ALA A 364 -24.05 -25.75 -5.62
CA ALA A 364 -24.76 -24.56 -5.13
C ALA A 364 -25.43 -24.74 -3.75
N THR A 365 -25.74 -25.98 -3.36
CA THR A 365 -26.37 -26.32 -2.08
C THR A 365 -25.36 -26.64 -0.96
N ALA A 366 -24.06 -26.66 -1.25
CA ALA A 366 -23.05 -26.87 -0.22
C ALA A 366 -23.05 -25.68 0.75
N VAL A 367 -23.01 -25.99 2.04
CA VAL A 367 -22.90 -25.01 3.14
C VAL A 367 -21.47 -24.93 3.71
N GLY A 368 -20.52 -25.63 3.07
CA GLY A 368 -19.13 -25.72 3.47
C GLY A 368 -18.39 -26.80 2.68
N PRO A 369 -17.10 -27.03 2.98
CA PRO A 369 -16.29 -28.06 2.36
C PRO A 369 -16.83 -29.48 2.57
N PHE A 370 -16.52 -30.39 1.65
CA PHE A 370 -16.86 -31.80 1.84
C PHE A 370 -15.86 -32.50 2.78
N PRO A 371 -16.30 -33.49 3.58
CA PRO A 371 -15.40 -34.20 4.52
C PRO A 371 -14.17 -34.83 3.88
N ASN A 372 -14.26 -35.28 2.62
CA ASN A 372 -13.16 -35.89 1.88
C ASN A 372 -12.13 -34.87 1.36
N GLU A 373 -12.37 -33.57 1.52
CA GLU A 373 -11.43 -32.52 1.15
C GLU A 373 -10.49 -32.15 2.33
N PHE A 374 -10.62 -32.81 3.48
CA PHE A 374 -9.78 -32.62 4.66
C PHE A 374 -8.70 -33.70 4.77
N VAL A 375 -7.51 -33.29 5.24
CA VAL A 375 -6.39 -34.21 5.54
C VAL A 375 -6.39 -34.69 7.01
N GLY A 376 -7.37 -34.26 7.81
CA GLY A 376 -7.59 -34.73 9.18
C GLY A 376 -6.65 -34.17 10.25
N SER A 377 -5.75 -33.24 9.89
CA SER A 377 -4.85 -32.55 10.83
C SER A 377 -4.48 -31.16 10.31
N GLU A 378 -3.93 -30.29 11.16
CA GLU A 378 -3.39 -29.00 10.71
C GLU A 378 -2.32 -29.19 9.62
N ILE A 379 -2.30 -28.29 8.65
CA ILE A 379 -1.34 -28.30 7.55
C ILE A 379 -0.20 -27.32 7.85
N THR A 380 1.03 -27.77 7.65
CA THR A 380 2.27 -26.98 7.84
C THR A 380 3.17 -26.94 6.59
N ASP A 381 2.71 -27.47 5.45
CA ASP A 381 3.45 -27.33 4.19
C ASP A 381 3.46 -25.85 3.79
N GLN A 382 4.64 -25.35 3.43
CA GLN A 382 4.91 -23.96 3.09
C GLN A 382 4.43 -23.58 1.69
N GLN A 383 3.96 -24.57 0.91
CA GLN A 383 3.42 -24.37 -0.41
C GLN A 383 1.92 -24.60 -0.39
N ALA A 384 1.14 -23.62 -0.86
CA ALA A 384 -0.31 -23.73 -1.02
C ALA A 384 -0.73 -25.00 -1.78
N TYR A 385 -1.99 -25.39 -1.61
CA TYR A 385 -2.64 -26.31 -2.53
C TYR A 385 -3.89 -25.68 -3.15
N PRO A 386 -4.03 -25.72 -4.49
CA PRO A 386 -3.03 -26.23 -5.43
C PRO A 386 -1.79 -25.31 -5.48
N ARG A 387 -0.61 -25.89 -5.76
CA ARG A 387 0.68 -25.18 -5.69
C ARG A 387 0.76 -23.94 -6.60
N VAL A 388 -0.08 -23.88 -7.64
CA VAL A 388 -0.17 -22.74 -8.55
C VAL A 388 -0.73 -21.49 -7.87
N CYS A 389 -1.46 -21.64 -6.76
CA CYS A 389 -2.06 -20.59 -5.96
C CYS A 389 -1.20 -20.23 -4.73
N SER A 390 0.13 -20.25 -4.86
CA SER A 390 1.04 -20.04 -3.72
C SER A 390 1.16 -18.59 -3.24
N THR A 391 0.50 -17.64 -3.90
CA THR A 391 0.58 -16.20 -3.56
C THR A 391 -0.78 -15.67 -3.13
N ALA A 392 -0.76 -14.69 -2.22
CA ALA A 392 -1.98 -13.96 -1.82
C ALA A 392 -2.69 -13.36 -3.04
N SER A 393 -1.92 -12.78 -3.98
CA SER A 393 -2.45 -12.18 -5.20
C SER A 393 -3.26 -13.16 -6.03
N THR A 394 -2.79 -14.41 -6.18
CA THR A 394 -3.51 -15.40 -6.98
C THR A 394 -4.88 -15.76 -6.39
N TRP A 395 -5.02 -15.82 -5.06
CA TRP A 395 -6.33 -16.05 -4.43
C TRP A 395 -7.22 -14.81 -4.46
N MET A 396 -6.70 -13.66 -4.02
CA MET A 396 -7.49 -12.45 -3.79
C MET A 396 -7.89 -11.74 -5.09
N TRP A 397 -7.09 -11.83 -6.15
CA TRP A 397 -7.42 -11.29 -7.48
C TRP A 397 -7.96 -12.35 -8.45
N TYR A 398 -7.88 -13.64 -8.06
CA TYR A 398 -8.22 -14.76 -8.93
C TYR A 398 -7.48 -14.71 -10.28
N THR A 399 -6.15 -14.57 -10.23
CA THR A 399 -5.34 -14.46 -11.46
C THR A 399 -5.15 -15.80 -12.17
N LYS A 400 -5.48 -16.93 -11.52
CA LYS A 400 -5.32 -18.29 -12.06
C LYS A 400 -6.58 -19.13 -11.81
N THR A 401 -6.89 -20.02 -12.76
CA THR A 401 -7.95 -21.03 -12.61
C THR A 401 -7.69 -21.93 -11.40
N ALA A 402 -8.75 -22.50 -10.84
CA ALA A 402 -8.72 -23.36 -9.65
C ALA A 402 -8.28 -22.68 -8.32
N CYS A 403 -8.02 -21.37 -8.33
CA CYS A 403 -7.62 -20.59 -7.14
C CYS A 403 -8.80 -19.90 -6.44
N ALA A 404 -9.93 -20.60 -6.34
CA ALA A 404 -11.04 -20.24 -5.47
C ALA A 404 -11.33 -21.38 -4.49
N THR A 405 -11.68 -21.07 -3.24
CA THR A 405 -11.92 -22.09 -2.22
C THR A 405 -12.86 -21.60 -1.14
N TRP A 406 -13.53 -22.52 -0.44
CA TRP A 406 -14.17 -22.19 0.84
C TRP A 406 -13.12 -21.71 1.84
N VAL A 407 -13.53 -20.85 2.77
CA VAL A 407 -12.60 -20.31 3.76
C VAL A 407 -13.14 -20.43 5.18
N ALA A 408 -12.24 -20.79 6.11
CA ALA A 408 -12.51 -20.84 7.54
C ALA A 408 -12.23 -19.47 8.17
N HIS A 409 -13.29 -18.68 8.36
CA HIS A 409 -13.23 -17.35 8.95
C HIS A 409 -14.52 -17.06 9.72
N TYR A 410 -14.58 -17.41 11.02
CA TYR A 410 -15.78 -17.30 11.87
C TYR A 410 -17.01 -18.04 11.31
N GLY A 411 -16.73 -19.19 10.70
CA GLY A 411 -17.66 -19.96 9.89
C GLY A 411 -17.00 -20.46 8.61
N TRP A 412 -17.74 -21.26 7.83
CA TRP A 412 -17.35 -21.62 6.47
C TRP A 412 -18.01 -20.66 5.48
N HIS A 413 -17.19 -19.91 4.75
CA HIS A 413 -17.69 -18.92 3.80
C HIS A 413 -17.33 -19.30 2.37
N ARG A 414 -18.29 -19.08 1.47
CA ARG A 414 -18.12 -19.27 0.04
C ARG A 414 -17.47 -18.03 -0.56
N PRO A 415 -16.47 -18.17 -1.45
CA PRO A 415 -15.88 -17.04 -2.15
C PRO A 415 -16.87 -16.43 -3.13
N LEU A 416 -16.87 -15.10 -3.22
CA LEU A 416 -17.73 -14.33 -4.10
C LEU A 416 -16.92 -13.23 -4.81
N PRO A 417 -17.21 -12.95 -6.10
CA PRO A 417 -16.66 -11.77 -6.75
C PRO A 417 -17.15 -10.48 -6.10
N LYS A 418 -16.22 -9.59 -5.79
CA LYS A 418 -16.46 -8.24 -5.27
C LYS A 418 -15.90 -7.21 -6.26
N HIS A 419 -16.39 -5.98 -6.17
CA HIS A 419 -15.91 -4.88 -7.00
C HIS A 419 -15.50 -3.70 -6.14
N THR A 420 -14.28 -3.20 -6.35
CA THR A 420 -13.82 -1.96 -5.74
C THR A 420 -14.53 -0.74 -6.34
N PRO A 421 -14.43 0.46 -5.75
CA PRO A 421 -15.02 1.67 -6.33
C PRO A 421 -14.52 2.03 -7.74
N THR A 422 -13.31 1.62 -8.13
CA THR A 422 -12.83 1.74 -9.51
C THR A 422 -13.31 0.60 -10.43
N ASN A 423 -14.21 -0.25 -9.94
CA ASN A 423 -14.74 -1.45 -10.61
C ASN A 423 -13.70 -2.55 -10.90
N ALA A 424 -12.61 -2.63 -10.12
CA ALA A 424 -11.74 -3.80 -10.21
C ALA A 424 -12.39 -4.99 -9.51
N ARG A 425 -12.30 -6.15 -10.14
CA ARG A 425 -12.81 -7.41 -9.60
C ARG A 425 -11.79 -8.00 -8.63
N VAL A 426 -12.24 -8.32 -7.42
CA VAL A 426 -11.51 -9.07 -6.39
C VAL A 426 -12.35 -10.25 -5.91
N ILE A 427 -11.76 -11.18 -5.17
CA ILE A 427 -12.46 -12.25 -4.47
C ILE A 427 -12.53 -11.92 -3.00
N GLY A 428 -13.72 -12.00 -2.43
CA GLY A 428 -13.96 -11.81 -1.01
C GLY A 428 -15.02 -12.75 -0.46
N ILE A 429 -15.40 -12.53 0.79
CA ILE A 429 -16.54 -13.19 1.44
C ILE A 429 -17.54 -12.15 1.96
N ASP A 430 -18.79 -12.58 2.18
CA ASP A 430 -19.79 -11.79 2.91
C ASP A 430 -19.79 -12.27 4.38
N HIS A 431 -19.11 -11.54 5.26
CA HIS A 431 -19.12 -11.81 6.70
C HIS A 431 -19.31 -10.53 7.52
N ASP A 432 -18.24 -9.78 7.74
CA ASP A 432 -18.17 -8.64 8.66
C ASP A 432 -17.43 -7.42 8.07
N HIS A 433 -17.00 -7.51 6.81
CA HIS A 433 -16.37 -6.42 6.06
C HIS A 433 -15.09 -5.92 6.75
N CYS A 434 -14.98 -4.64 7.08
CA CYS A 434 -13.80 -4.09 7.75
C CYS A 434 -13.88 -4.31 9.27
N THR A 435 -13.98 -5.56 9.73
CA THR A 435 -14.10 -5.96 11.15
C THR A 435 -13.35 -5.02 12.09
N MET A 436 -14.01 -4.57 13.16
CA MET A 436 -13.38 -3.69 14.15
C MET A 436 -12.85 -2.37 13.57
N ALA A 437 -13.41 -1.89 12.45
CA ALA A 437 -13.10 -0.61 11.84
C ALA A 437 -14.27 -0.14 10.97
N PRO A 438 -14.33 1.17 10.65
CA PRO A 438 -15.36 1.67 9.75
C PRO A 438 -15.26 1.03 8.36
N ASN A 439 -16.39 0.70 7.75
CA ASN A 439 -16.46 0.24 6.36
C ASN A 439 -16.24 1.35 5.35
N LYS A 440 -16.62 2.57 5.72
CA LYS A 440 -16.52 3.77 4.87
C LYS A 440 -15.83 4.94 5.58
N PRO A 441 -14.56 4.80 6.00
CA PRO A 441 -13.88 5.86 6.71
C PRO A 441 -13.89 7.14 5.87
N GLY A 442 -14.39 8.25 6.43
CA GLY A 442 -14.49 9.52 5.73
C GLY A 442 -15.33 9.50 4.45
N GLY A 443 -16.13 8.44 4.20
CA GLY A 443 -16.93 8.27 2.97
C GLY A 443 -16.23 7.52 1.82
N TRP A 444 -15.03 6.95 2.02
CA TRP A 444 -14.36 6.07 1.04
C TRP A 444 -14.74 4.61 1.27
N ASP A 445 -15.22 3.89 0.26
CA ASP A 445 -15.75 2.53 0.44
C ASP A 445 -14.65 1.46 0.43
N TYR A 446 -14.29 0.95 1.61
CA TYR A 446 -13.21 -0.02 1.78
C TYR A 446 -13.69 -1.48 1.78
N ARG A 447 -15.01 -1.71 1.78
CA ARG A 447 -15.62 -3.03 2.00
C ARG A 447 -15.07 -4.11 1.07
N ALA A 448 -14.96 -3.84 -0.23
CA ALA A 448 -14.47 -4.83 -1.18
C ALA A 448 -13.01 -5.28 -0.88
N ALA A 449 -12.17 -4.37 -0.37
CA ALA A 449 -10.81 -4.69 0.02
C ALA A 449 -10.77 -5.47 1.35
N CYS A 450 -11.64 -5.12 2.31
CA CYS A 450 -11.78 -5.84 3.58
C CYS A 450 -12.37 -7.24 3.39
N ASP A 451 -13.46 -7.39 2.63
CA ASP A 451 -14.04 -8.69 2.26
C ASP A 451 -13.00 -9.62 1.59
N SER A 452 -12.09 -9.03 0.80
CA SER A 452 -10.99 -9.76 0.16
C SER A 452 -9.88 -10.13 1.14
N HIS A 453 -9.62 -9.27 2.12
CA HIS A 453 -8.69 -9.54 3.22
C HIS A 453 -9.20 -10.70 4.08
N ASP A 454 -10.48 -10.72 4.44
CA ASP A 454 -11.09 -11.82 5.20
C ASP A 454 -11.00 -13.14 4.43
N TYR A 455 -11.24 -13.08 3.11
CA TYR A 455 -11.02 -14.22 2.24
C TYR A 455 -9.56 -14.70 2.28
N GLY A 456 -8.60 -13.81 2.10
CA GLY A 456 -7.17 -14.13 2.20
C GLY A 456 -6.80 -14.72 3.57
N TYR A 457 -7.29 -14.14 4.67
CA TYR A 457 -7.10 -14.67 6.03
C TYR A 457 -7.75 -16.04 6.18
N GLY A 458 -8.95 -16.24 5.67
CA GLY A 458 -9.62 -17.52 5.74
C GLY A 458 -8.96 -18.61 4.87
N THR A 459 -8.33 -18.26 3.74
CA THR A 459 -7.48 -19.21 2.98
C THR A 459 -6.26 -19.66 3.79
N ILE A 460 -5.68 -18.79 4.62
CA ILE A 460 -4.66 -19.16 5.60
C ILE A 460 -5.29 -19.96 6.75
N GLY A 461 -6.49 -19.56 7.18
CA GLY A 461 -7.31 -20.21 8.20
C GLY A 461 -7.54 -21.70 7.94
N ASN A 462 -7.72 -22.06 6.67
CA ASN A 462 -7.88 -23.44 6.20
C ASN A 462 -6.73 -24.37 6.64
N THR A 463 -5.51 -23.85 6.82
CA THR A 463 -4.37 -24.63 7.35
C THR A 463 -4.61 -25.12 8.77
N TYR A 464 -5.31 -24.35 9.61
CA TYR A 464 -5.63 -24.74 10.99
C TYR A 464 -6.82 -25.72 11.04
N LYS A 465 -7.59 -25.83 9.97
CA LYS A 465 -8.70 -26.79 9.84
C LYS A 465 -8.33 -28.08 9.13
N GLY A 466 -7.13 -28.16 8.56
CA GLY A 466 -6.74 -29.29 7.73
C GLY A 466 -7.50 -29.37 6.42
N TYR A 467 -8.03 -28.23 5.93
CA TYR A 467 -8.71 -28.18 4.65
C TYR A 467 -7.67 -28.08 3.52
N SER A 468 -7.73 -28.99 2.56
CA SER A 468 -6.66 -29.18 1.57
C SER A 468 -6.44 -27.97 0.66
N TYR A 469 -7.37 -27.04 0.56
CA TYR A 469 -7.28 -25.87 -0.31
C TYR A 469 -6.95 -24.63 0.52
N TYR A 470 -5.68 -24.24 0.56
CA TYR A 470 -5.17 -23.26 1.52
C TYR A 470 -4.05 -22.39 0.96
N LEU A 471 -3.81 -21.27 1.64
CA LEU A 471 -2.63 -20.42 1.49
C LEU A 471 -1.72 -20.59 2.71
N ASP A 472 -0.40 -20.63 2.50
CA ASP A 472 0.55 -20.84 3.60
C ASP A 472 0.52 -19.70 4.64
N ARG A 473 0.79 -20.05 5.91
CA ARG A 473 0.74 -19.14 7.06
C ARG A 473 1.74 -17.98 6.94
N SER A 474 2.87 -18.17 6.26
CA SER A 474 3.84 -17.08 6.04
C SER A 474 3.31 -15.96 5.14
N GLN A 475 2.22 -16.21 4.40
CA GLN A 475 1.64 -15.25 3.47
C GLN A 475 0.76 -14.20 4.14
N LYS A 476 0.60 -14.21 5.48
CA LYS A 476 -0.18 -13.19 6.21
C LYS A 476 0.22 -11.77 5.80
N GLY A 477 1.53 -11.47 5.78
CA GLY A 477 2.03 -10.15 5.39
C GLY A 477 1.72 -9.78 3.94
N ALA A 478 1.67 -10.78 3.04
CA ALA A 478 1.29 -10.58 1.64
C ALA A 478 -0.22 -10.32 1.48
N VAL A 479 -1.07 -10.96 2.30
CA VAL A 479 -2.52 -10.68 2.35
C VAL A 479 -2.80 -9.28 2.89
N ASP A 480 -2.16 -8.89 3.99
CA ASP A 480 -2.26 -7.53 4.55
C ASP A 480 -1.85 -6.48 3.50
N HIS A 481 -0.78 -6.76 2.76
CA HIS A 481 -0.31 -5.89 1.68
C HIS A 481 -1.27 -5.83 0.48
N ALA A 482 -1.84 -6.95 0.06
CA ALA A 482 -2.80 -7.00 -1.04
C ALA A 482 -4.04 -6.15 -0.72
N MET A 483 -4.54 -6.21 0.52
CA MET A 483 -5.61 -5.33 1.00
C MET A 483 -5.22 -3.85 0.91
N TYR A 484 -4.04 -3.47 1.42
CA TYR A 484 -3.55 -2.10 1.30
C TYR A 484 -3.46 -1.64 -0.18
N SER A 485 -2.96 -2.51 -1.06
CA SER A 485 -2.86 -2.25 -2.50
C SER A 485 -4.23 -2.09 -3.17
N MET A 486 -5.23 -2.91 -2.80
CA MET A 486 -6.63 -2.76 -3.25
C MET A 486 -7.17 -1.39 -2.87
N VAL A 487 -6.97 -0.97 -1.62
CA VAL A 487 -7.45 0.34 -1.18
C VAL A 487 -6.70 1.45 -1.92
N ARG A 488 -5.38 1.43 -1.91
CA ARG A 488 -4.55 2.50 -2.47
C ARG A 488 -4.75 2.68 -3.97
N TRP A 489 -4.73 1.60 -4.74
CA TRP A 489 -4.71 1.66 -6.20
C TRP A 489 -6.10 1.50 -6.83
N GLN A 490 -7.07 0.97 -6.08
CA GLN A 490 -8.36 0.57 -6.66
C GLN A 490 -9.58 1.08 -5.90
N THR A 491 -9.35 1.77 -4.78
CA THR A 491 -10.40 2.46 -4.04
C THR A 491 -10.13 3.95 -4.08
N CYS A 492 -8.98 4.39 -3.56
CA CYS A 492 -8.66 5.80 -3.43
C CYS A 492 -8.68 6.60 -4.75
N PRO A 493 -8.25 6.07 -5.91
CA PRO A 493 -8.28 6.82 -7.15
C PRO A 493 -9.70 7.12 -7.66
N ALA A 494 -10.71 6.37 -7.21
CA ALA A 494 -12.11 6.65 -7.55
C ALA A 494 -12.60 7.99 -6.97
N TYR A 495 -11.89 8.54 -5.99
CA TYR A 495 -12.32 9.72 -5.23
C TYR A 495 -11.43 10.91 -5.50
N ARG A 496 -12.02 12.11 -5.42
CA ARG A 496 -11.31 13.37 -5.62
C ARG A 496 -10.21 13.60 -4.59
N LEU A 497 -10.35 13.11 -3.36
CA LEU A 497 -9.36 13.24 -2.28
C LEU A 497 -8.63 11.91 -2.06
N ALA A 498 -7.75 11.56 -3.00
CA ALA A 498 -7.00 10.31 -2.95
C ALA A 498 -5.93 10.30 -1.84
N ALA A 499 -5.23 11.41 -1.59
CA ALA A 499 -4.12 11.42 -0.62
C ALA A 499 -4.58 11.16 0.84
N PRO A 500 -5.65 11.79 1.36
CA PRO A 500 -6.21 11.44 2.67
C PRO A 500 -6.75 10.00 2.74
N CYS A 501 -7.33 9.50 1.64
CA CYS A 501 -7.73 8.10 1.54
C CYS A 501 -6.52 7.17 1.69
N VAL A 502 -5.42 7.42 0.98
CA VAL A 502 -4.21 6.59 1.05
C VAL A 502 -3.54 6.66 2.43
N GLY A 503 -3.57 7.82 3.10
CA GLY A 503 -3.12 7.94 4.50
C GLY A 503 -3.99 7.13 5.47
N THR A 504 -5.30 7.10 5.25
CA THR A 504 -6.25 6.27 6.03
C THR A 504 -6.03 4.78 5.77
N ALA A 505 -5.83 4.38 4.52
CA ALA A 505 -5.50 3.01 4.15
C ALA A 505 -4.26 2.49 4.89
N PHE A 506 -3.28 3.36 5.14
CA PHE A 506 -2.10 3.00 5.91
C PHE A 506 -2.43 2.73 7.39
N VAL A 507 -3.34 3.49 8.01
CA VAL A 507 -3.84 3.20 9.37
C VAL A 507 -4.54 1.84 9.43
N TYR A 508 -5.36 1.50 8.43
CA TYR A 508 -6.01 0.18 8.33
C TYR A 508 -4.97 -0.94 8.23
N LEU A 509 -3.93 -0.75 7.40
CA LEU A 509 -2.82 -1.70 7.32
C LEU A 509 -2.12 -1.88 8.67
N LEU A 510 -1.87 -0.79 9.41
CA LEU A 510 -1.23 -0.88 10.73
C LEU A 510 -2.11 -1.59 11.75
N ALA A 511 -3.42 -1.38 11.70
CA ALA A 511 -4.39 -2.05 12.55
C ALA A 511 -4.44 -3.57 12.29
N VAL A 512 -4.55 -4.01 11.03
CA VAL A 512 -4.54 -5.45 10.69
C VAL A 512 -3.19 -6.10 11.03
N ARG A 513 -2.08 -5.37 10.94
CA ARG A 513 -0.77 -5.84 11.41
C ARG A 513 -0.70 -5.94 12.93
N ALA A 514 -1.43 -5.11 13.68
CA ALA A 514 -1.42 -5.12 15.13
C ALA A 514 -2.40 -6.13 15.74
N GLY A 515 -3.59 -6.30 15.17
CA GLY A 515 -4.67 -7.13 15.73
C GLY A 515 -5.08 -8.33 14.89
N GLY A 516 -4.78 -8.35 13.59
CA GLY A 516 -5.24 -9.40 12.70
C GLY A 516 -4.50 -10.73 12.90
N ASN A 517 -5.24 -11.82 13.11
CA ASN A 517 -4.71 -13.18 13.16
C ASN A 517 -5.64 -14.17 12.43
N PRO A 518 -5.21 -14.77 11.29
CA PRO A 518 -5.98 -15.78 10.57
C PRO A 518 -6.44 -16.97 11.44
N LYS A 519 -5.68 -17.30 12.49
CA LYS A 519 -6.00 -18.40 13.41
C LYS A 519 -7.26 -18.14 14.22
N ASN A 520 -7.58 -16.89 14.55
CA ASN A 520 -8.76 -16.56 15.35
C ASN A 520 -10.04 -16.92 14.61
N GLY A 521 -10.16 -16.46 13.35
CA GLY A 521 -11.28 -16.80 12.48
C GLY A 521 -11.39 -18.31 12.26
N ALA A 522 -10.26 -19.00 12.04
CA ALA A 522 -10.28 -20.45 11.95
C ALA A 522 -10.77 -21.10 13.25
N ASN A 523 -10.26 -20.74 14.43
CA ASN A 523 -10.69 -21.36 15.69
C ASN A 523 -12.20 -21.20 15.97
N ALA A 524 -12.81 -20.13 15.47
CA ALA A 524 -14.24 -19.87 15.59
C ALA A 524 -15.12 -20.62 14.57
N THR A 525 -14.54 -21.09 13.46
CA THR A 525 -15.19 -22.00 12.48
C THR A 525 -15.29 -23.42 13.03
#